data_AF-A0AA50XJW4-F1
#
_entry.id   AF-A0AA50XJW4-F1
#
_cell.length_a   1.000
_cell.length_b   1.000
_cell.length_c   1.000
_cell.angle_alpha   90.00
_cell.angle_beta   90.00
_cell.angle_gamma   90.00
#
_symmetry.space_group_name_H-M   'P 1'
#
loop_
_entity.id
_entity.type
_entity.pdbx_description
1 polymer ?
#
loop_
_entity_poly.entity_id
_entity_poly.type
_entity_poly.pdbx_seq_one_letter_code
_entity_poly.pdbx_strand_id
1 'polypeptide(L)'
;EKINQYKIFNEIPPKEKWKFKKKPSADNWTQLKESPLYKGGNTLRPYQLEGLNWLLFSWHNNRNCILADEMGLGKTIQSLTFVNSVWEYGIRGPFLIIAPLSTIPNWQREFEGWTEMNVVVYHGSQQSKSMIQEYEFYYKTDKGKPMKEITKFNV
;
A
#
# COMPACT_ATOMS: atom_id res chain seq x y z
N GLU A 1 2.69 -11.69 -17.73
CA GLU A 1 2.47 -10.60 -16.75
C GLU A 1 2.82 -11.00 -15.32
N LYS A 2 2.18 -12.01 -14.71
CA LYS A 2 2.46 -12.45 -13.31
C LYS A 2 3.91 -12.91 -13.04
N ILE A 3 4.57 -13.55 -14.00
CA ILE A 3 6.00 -13.92 -13.88
C ILE A 3 6.89 -12.67 -13.76
N ASN A 4 6.57 -11.60 -14.48
CA ASN A 4 7.35 -10.36 -14.39
C ASN A 4 7.12 -9.67 -13.05
N GLN A 5 5.86 -9.61 -12.57
CA GLN A 5 5.55 -9.13 -11.22
C GLN A 5 6.30 -9.92 -10.15
N TYR A 6 6.32 -11.26 -10.27
CA TYR A 6 7.08 -12.12 -9.37
C TYR A 6 8.58 -11.76 -9.37
N LYS A 7 9.19 -11.57 -10.54
CA LYS A 7 10.60 -11.15 -10.62
C LYS A 7 10.83 -9.79 -9.94
N ILE A 8 10.01 -8.79 -10.26
CA ILE A 8 10.09 -7.45 -9.68
C ILE A 8 9.98 -7.50 -8.15
N PHE A 9 9.05 -8.29 -7.60
CA PHE A 9 8.85 -8.38 -6.15
C PHE A 9 9.93 -9.18 -5.42
N ASN A 10 10.69 -10.03 -6.11
CA ASN A 10 11.84 -10.73 -5.52
C ASN A 10 13.16 -9.98 -5.69
N GLU A 11 13.20 -8.91 -6.50
CA GLU A 11 14.34 -8.02 -6.56
C GLU A 11 14.44 -7.19 -5.27
N ILE A 12 15.61 -7.28 -4.63
CA ILE A 12 15.89 -6.53 -3.42
C ILE A 12 16.08 -5.05 -3.82
N PRO A 13 15.32 -4.11 -3.25
CA PRO A 13 15.48 -2.71 -3.60
C PRO A 13 16.85 -2.18 -3.15
N PRO A 14 17.36 -1.09 -3.74
CA PRO A 14 18.59 -0.45 -3.26
C PRO A 14 18.50 -0.02 -1.80
N LYS A 15 19.62 -0.08 -1.05
CA LYS A 15 19.67 0.19 0.40
C LYS A 15 19.17 1.59 0.77
N GLU A 16 19.27 2.55 -0.13
CA GLU A 16 18.78 3.92 0.05
C GLU A 16 17.26 3.95 0.27
N LYS A 17 16.53 3.03 -0.38
CA LYS A 17 15.07 2.88 -0.27
C LYS A 17 14.63 2.08 0.95
N TRP A 18 15.58 1.51 1.73
CA TRP A 18 15.26 0.77 2.95
C TRP A 18 15.04 1.72 4.14
N LYS A 19 15.62 2.92 4.07
CA LYS A 19 15.50 3.91 5.15
C LYS A 19 14.11 4.51 5.16
N PHE A 20 13.49 4.53 6.34
CA PHE A 20 12.24 5.23 6.56
C PHE A 20 12.43 6.73 6.33
N LYS A 21 11.75 7.28 5.33
CA LYS A 21 11.60 8.72 5.23
C LYS A 21 10.75 9.22 6.39
N LYS A 22 11.17 10.33 7.00
CA LYS A 22 10.34 11.03 7.98
C LYS A 22 9.11 11.59 7.27
N LYS A 23 7.99 11.52 7.98
CA LYS A 23 6.72 12.11 7.57
C LYS A 23 6.89 13.61 7.29
N PRO A 24 6.25 14.15 6.24
CA PRO A 24 6.40 15.56 5.88
C PRO A 24 5.77 16.50 6.92
N SER A 25 6.23 17.76 6.94
CA SER A 25 5.61 18.83 7.72
C SER A 25 4.23 19.19 7.16
N ALA A 26 3.38 19.81 7.99
CA ALA A 26 2.12 20.39 7.58
C ALA A 26 2.30 21.42 6.45
N ASP A 27 3.38 22.22 6.49
CA ASP A 27 3.67 23.27 5.51
C ASP A 27 3.97 22.73 4.10
N ASN A 28 4.36 21.46 4.00
CA ASN A 28 4.65 20.82 2.72
C ASN A 28 3.39 20.28 2.03
N TRP A 29 2.21 20.39 2.66
CA TRP A 29 0.99 19.87 2.07
C TRP A 29 0.49 20.80 0.95
N THR A 30 0.15 20.19 -0.19
CA THR A 30 -0.48 20.88 -1.31
C THR A 30 -1.65 20.07 -1.81
N GLN A 31 -2.77 20.75 -2.08
CA GLN A 31 -3.95 20.12 -2.64
C GLN A 31 -3.69 19.65 -4.09
N LEU A 32 -4.03 18.39 -4.37
CA LEU A 32 -4.07 17.84 -5.71
C LEU A 32 -5.27 18.41 -6.45
N LYS A 33 -5.01 19.11 -7.56
CA LYS A 33 -6.05 19.71 -8.42
C LYS A 33 -6.73 18.68 -9.34
N GLU A 34 -5.98 17.67 -9.74
CA GLU A 34 -6.42 16.60 -10.63
C GLU A 34 -6.03 15.25 -10.05
N SER A 35 -6.72 14.19 -10.47
CA SER A 35 -6.36 12.84 -10.04
C SER A 35 -4.99 12.48 -10.59
N PRO A 36 -4.07 11.93 -9.77
CA PRO A 36 -2.93 11.18 -10.27
C PRO A 36 -3.40 10.05 -11.20
N LEU A 37 -2.53 9.65 -12.12
CA LEU A 37 -2.73 8.47 -12.94
C LEU A 37 -2.24 7.24 -12.17
N TYR A 38 -3.15 6.32 -11.88
CA TYR A 38 -2.86 5.07 -11.20
C TYR A 38 -2.60 3.95 -12.23
N LYS A 39 -2.19 2.78 -11.72
CA LYS A 39 -1.96 1.60 -12.55
C LYS A 39 -3.16 1.30 -13.46
N GLY A 40 -2.88 0.89 -14.69
CA GLY A 40 -3.92 0.58 -15.68
C GLY A 40 -4.65 1.81 -16.24
N GLY A 41 -4.14 3.02 -16.00
CA GLY A 41 -4.78 4.26 -16.45
C GLY A 41 -5.96 4.70 -15.58
N ASN A 42 -6.06 4.16 -14.36
CA ASN A 42 -7.13 4.49 -13.44
C ASN A 42 -7.02 5.92 -12.92
N THR A 43 -8.16 6.58 -12.71
CA THR A 43 -8.27 7.93 -12.15
C THR A 43 -9.41 8.01 -11.14
N LEU A 44 -9.25 8.85 -10.11
CA LEU A 44 -10.27 9.14 -9.12
C LEU A 44 -11.38 10.02 -9.69
N ARG A 45 -12.61 9.80 -9.23
CA ARG A 45 -13.71 10.76 -9.43
C ARG A 45 -13.48 12.01 -8.58
N PRO A 46 -14.07 13.17 -8.92
CA PRO A 46 -13.85 14.43 -8.19
C PRO A 46 -14.06 14.32 -6.66
N TYR A 47 -15.17 13.73 -6.22
CA TYR A 47 -15.44 13.54 -4.79
C TYR A 47 -14.46 12.57 -4.11
N GLN A 48 -13.89 11.62 -4.86
CA GLN A 48 -12.87 10.71 -4.33
C GLN A 48 -11.54 11.43 -4.14
N LEU A 49 -11.19 12.31 -5.09
CA LEU A 49 -10.02 13.18 -5.01
C LEU A 49 -10.11 14.15 -3.83
N GLU A 50 -11.30 14.69 -3.55
CA GLU A 50 -11.54 15.50 -2.34
C GLU A 50 -11.28 14.70 -1.07
N GLY A 51 -11.81 13.47 -0.98
CA GLY A 51 -11.53 12.57 0.14
C GLY A 51 -10.03 12.23 0.29
N LEU A 52 -9.33 11.97 -0.82
CA LEU A 52 -7.88 11.75 -0.81
C LEU A 52 -7.13 12.99 -0.31
N ASN A 53 -7.47 14.18 -0.80
CA ASN A 53 -6.88 15.44 -0.35
C ASN A 53 -7.08 15.65 1.15
N TRP A 54 -8.26 15.34 1.69
CA TRP A 54 -8.53 15.42 3.12
C TRP A 54 -7.71 14.43 3.95
N LEU A 55 -7.56 13.19 3.47
CA LEU A 55 -6.71 12.18 4.12
C LEU A 55 -5.24 12.61 4.12
N LEU A 56 -4.73 13.12 2.99
CA LEU A 56 -3.36 13.62 2.88
C LEU A 56 -3.13 14.85 3.77
N PHE A 57 -4.07 15.78 3.80
CA PHE A 57 -4.01 16.95 4.67
C PHE A 57 -3.91 16.54 6.14
N SER A 58 -4.78 15.64 6.56
CA SER A 58 -4.81 15.13 7.93
C SER A 58 -3.54 14.37 8.28
N TRP A 59 -3.04 13.56 7.33
CA TRP A 59 -1.76 12.89 7.45
C TRP A 59 -0.64 13.91 7.66
N HIS A 60 -0.43 14.90 6.79
CA HIS A 60 0.58 15.96 6.97
C HIS A 60 0.48 16.69 8.33
N ASN A 61 -0.73 16.80 8.88
CA ASN A 61 -0.99 17.43 10.18
C ASN A 61 -0.90 16.46 11.38
N ASN A 62 -0.39 15.24 11.20
CA ASN A 62 -0.31 14.23 12.26
C ASN A 62 -1.66 13.92 12.94
N ARG A 63 -2.75 13.97 12.18
CA ARG A 63 -4.10 13.63 12.64
C ARG A 63 -4.58 12.33 12.03
N ASN A 64 -5.21 11.51 12.86
CA ASN A 64 -5.92 10.31 12.42
C ASN A 64 -7.31 10.68 11.88
N CYS A 65 -7.83 9.85 10.99
CA CYS A 65 -9.07 10.12 10.27
C CYS A 65 -10.10 9.02 10.48
N ILE A 66 -11.38 9.40 10.42
CA ILE A 66 -12.50 8.48 10.25
C ILE A 66 -13.19 8.87 8.94
N LEU A 67 -13.13 7.98 7.96
CA LEU A 67 -13.81 8.17 6.67
C LEU A 67 -15.21 7.54 6.74
N ALA A 68 -16.23 8.39 6.91
CA ALA A 68 -17.60 7.98 7.22
C ALA A 68 -18.61 8.28 6.10
N ASP A 69 -18.13 8.40 4.86
CA ASP A 69 -18.97 8.68 3.69
C ASP A 69 -19.99 7.56 3.44
N GLU A 70 -21.01 7.84 2.63
CA GLU A 70 -22.05 6.89 2.23
C GLU A 70 -21.46 5.58 1.64
N MET A 71 -22.17 4.47 1.83
CA MET A 71 -21.79 3.19 1.24
C MET A 71 -21.79 3.29 -0.29
N GLY A 72 -20.80 2.67 -0.95
CA GLY A 72 -20.68 2.70 -2.41
C GLY A 72 -19.88 3.88 -2.99
N LEU A 73 -19.53 4.91 -2.20
CA LEU A 73 -18.70 6.04 -2.67
C LEU A 73 -17.19 5.70 -2.83
N GLY A 74 -16.82 4.43 -2.81
CA GLY A 74 -15.44 4.02 -3.10
C GLY A 74 -14.42 4.36 -2.00
N LYS A 75 -14.82 4.31 -0.72
CA LYS A 75 -13.93 4.46 0.45
C LYS A 75 -12.69 3.55 0.41
N THR A 76 -12.82 2.37 -0.18
CA THR A 76 -11.70 1.44 -0.42
C THR A 76 -10.65 2.06 -1.34
N ILE A 77 -11.10 2.67 -2.45
CA ILE A 77 -10.22 3.33 -3.43
C ILE A 77 -9.58 4.57 -2.80
N GLN A 78 -10.32 5.39 -2.07
CA GLN A 78 -9.76 6.54 -1.35
C GLN A 78 -8.68 6.10 -0.34
N SER A 79 -8.95 5.04 0.43
CA SER A 79 -7.99 4.49 1.40
C SER A 79 -6.72 3.93 0.73
N LEU A 80 -6.84 3.14 -0.34
CA LEU A 80 -5.67 2.57 -1.00
C LEU A 80 -4.85 3.61 -1.76
N THR A 81 -5.49 4.61 -2.37
CA THR A 81 -4.78 5.70 -3.07
C THR A 81 -4.08 6.63 -2.10
N PHE A 82 -4.62 6.79 -0.89
CA PHE A 82 -3.90 7.41 0.22
C PHE A 82 -2.65 6.61 0.60
N VAL A 83 -2.76 5.29 0.79
CA VAL A 83 -1.59 4.43 1.07
C VAL A 83 -0.57 4.50 -0.06
N ASN A 84 -1.01 4.49 -1.32
CA ASN A 84 -0.14 4.65 -2.50
C ASN A 84 0.61 5.99 -2.47
N SER A 85 -0.08 7.09 -2.14
CA SER A 85 0.55 8.42 -2.05
C SER A 85 1.64 8.46 -0.95
N VAL A 86 1.38 7.81 0.20
CA VAL A 86 2.37 7.68 1.28
C VAL A 86 3.55 6.80 0.86
N TRP A 87 3.30 5.75 0.09
CA TRP A 87 4.32 4.89 -0.50
C TRP A 87 5.20 5.63 -1.51
N GLU A 88 4.59 6.39 -2.43
CA GLU A 88 5.29 7.22 -3.43
C GLU A 88 6.13 8.33 -2.80
N TYR A 89 5.66 8.92 -1.69
CA TYR A 89 6.45 9.86 -0.90
C TYR A 89 7.77 9.21 -0.42
N GLY A 90 7.77 7.90 -0.20
CA GLY A 90 8.93 7.07 0.13
C GLY A 90 8.84 6.40 1.50
N ILE A 91 7.65 6.31 2.09
CA ILE A 91 7.41 5.45 3.26
C ILE A 91 7.02 4.07 2.74
N ARG A 92 7.95 3.12 2.83
CA ARG A 92 7.80 1.82 2.16
C ARG A 92 6.71 0.91 2.78
N GLY A 93 6.36 1.10 4.04
CA GLY A 93 5.54 0.18 4.83
C GLY A 93 6.36 -0.64 5.83
N PRO A 94 5.85 -1.78 6.31
CA PRO A 94 4.59 -2.41 5.90
C PRO A 94 3.34 -1.64 6.38
N PHE A 95 2.29 -1.62 5.56
CA PHE A 95 0.99 -1.01 5.86
C PHE A 95 -0.03 -2.10 6.20
N LEU A 96 -0.49 -2.17 7.44
CA LEU A 96 -1.49 -3.16 7.83
C LEU A 96 -2.91 -2.67 7.51
N ILE A 97 -3.65 -3.46 6.74
CA ILE A 97 -5.09 -3.24 6.49
C ILE A 97 -5.87 -4.40 7.10
N ILE A 98 -6.81 -4.07 7.98
CA ILE A 98 -7.71 -5.03 8.61
C ILE A 98 -9.09 -4.85 7.99
N ALA A 99 -9.62 -5.93 7.43
CA ALA A 99 -10.92 -5.93 6.76
C ALA A 99 -11.72 -7.20 7.12
N PRO A 100 -13.07 -7.16 7.08
CA PRO A 100 -13.90 -8.35 7.20
C PRO A 100 -13.51 -9.41 6.16
N LEU A 101 -13.57 -10.69 6.54
CA LEU A 101 -13.14 -11.83 5.72
C LEU A 101 -13.75 -11.81 4.30
N SER A 102 -15.03 -11.47 4.19
CA SER A 102 -15.76 -11.38 2.91
C SER A 102 -15.23 -10.30 1.96
N THR A 103 -14.55 -9.28 2.49
CA THR A 103 -14.06 -8.13 1.71
C THR A 103 -12.57 -8.20 1.37
N ILE A 104 -11.81 -9.10 2.00
CA ILE A 104 -10.36 -9.26 1.75
C ILE A 104 -10.05 -9.47 0.25
N PRO A 105 -10.76 -10.36 -0.49
CA PRO A 105 -10.47 -10.54 -1.92
C PRO A 105 -10.71 -9.27 -2.74
N ASN A 106 -11.66 -8.44 -2.32
CA ASN A 106 -11.89 -7.14 -2.97
C ASN A 106 -10.73 -6.19 -2.71
N TRP A 107 -10.30 -6.06 -1.45
CA TRP A 107 -9.13 -5.24 -1.10
C TRP A 107 -7.88 -5.64 -1.88
N GLN A 108 -7.59 -6.94 -1.94
CA GLN A 108 -6.44 -7.44 -2.72
C GLN A 108 -6.56 -7.05 -4.19
N ARG A 109 -7.72 -7.28 -4.81
CA ARG A 109 -7.95 -6.95 -6.22
C ARG A 109 -7.76 -5.46 -6.50
N GLU A 110 -8.32 -4.59 -5.66
CA GLU A 110 -8.19 -3.14 -5.84
C GLU A 110 -6.74 -2.68 -5.66
N PHE A 111 -6.01 -3.17 -4.66
CA PHE A 111 -4.59 -2.82 -4.53
C PHE A 111 -3.75 -3.30 -5.73
N GLU A 112 -3.93 -4.55 -6.17
CA GLU A 112 -3.21 -5.09 -7.32
C GLU A 112 -3.54 -4.36 -8.63
N GLY A 113 -4.78 -3.87 -8.77
CA GLY A 113 -5.27 -3.16 -9.96
C GLY A 113 -4.92 -1.68 -10.00
N TRP A 114 -4.83 -1.01 -8.85
CA TRP A 114 -4.59 0.43 -8.76
C TRP A 114 -3.15 0.81 -8.43
N THR A 115 -2.34 -0.12 -7.89
CA THR A 115 -1.01 0.20 -7.35
C THR A 115 0.05 -0.78 -7.84
N GLU A 116 1.32 -0.36 -7.77
CA GLU A 116 2.48 -1.23 -8.02
C GLU A 116 3.01 -1.90 -6.74
N MET A 117 2.26 -1.80 -5.64
CA MET A 117 2.66 -2.37 -4.36
C MET A 117 2.53 -3.90 -4.36
N ASN A 118 3.44 -4.56 -3.65
CA ASN A 118 3.33 -5.99 -3.36
C ASN A 118 2.38 -6.19 -2.16
N VAL A 119 1.28 -6.91 -2.38
CA VAL A 119 0.21 -7.11 -1.40
C VAL A 119 0.23 -8.56 -0.92
N VAL A 120 0.24 -8.76 0.40
CA VAL A 120 0.20 -10.10 1.00
C VAL A 120 -1.07 -10.27 1.81
N VAL A 121 -1.90 -11.21 1.37
CA VAL A 121 -3.11 -11.57 2.09
C VAL A 121 -2.79 -12.55 3.22
N TYR A 122 -2.93 -12.09 4.46
CA TYR A 122 -2.58 -12.87 5.65
C TYR A 122 -3.82 -13.43 6.38
N HIS A 123 -4.43 -14.49 5.81
CA HIS A 123 -5.50 -15.25 6.47
C HIS A 123 -5.40 -16.76 6.15
N GLY A 124 -6.23 -17.57 6.81
CA GLY A 124 -6.29 -19.03 6.61
C GLY A 124 -5.78 -19.83 7.81
N SER A 125 -5.47 -21.10 7.58
CA SER A 125 -5.00 -22.03 8.61
C SER A 125 -3.59 -21.66 9.11
N GLN A 126 -3.17 -22.32 10.19
CA GLN A 126 -1.80 -22.14 10.71
C GLN A 126 -0.76 -22.50 9.64
N GLN A 127 -1.00 -23.57 8.87
CA GLN A 127 -0.10 -24.00 7.80
C GLN A 127 0.00 -22.93 6.71
N SER A 128 -1.13 -22.35 6.28
CA SER A 128 -1.13 -21.26 5.30
C SER A 128 -0.34 -20.05 5.78
N LYS A 129 -0.54 -19.65 7.05
CA LYS A 129 0.20 -18.53 7.65
C LYS A 129 1.70 -18.80 7.73
N SER A 130 2.10 -20.01 8.11
CA SER A 130 3.51 -20.42 8.13
C SER A 130 4.15 -20.35 6.74
N MET A 131 3.44 -20.81 5.69
CA MET A 131 3.92 -20.68 4.31
C MET A 131 4.10 -19.21 3.90
N ILE A 132 3.13 -18.34 4.21
CA ILE A 132 3.24 -16.90 3.89
C ILE A 132 4.46 -16.28 4.58
N GLN A 133 4.69 -16.60 5.86
CA GLN A 133 5.86 -16.09 6.60
C GLN A 133 7.19 -16.56 6.01
N GLU A 134 7.25 -17.80 5.51
CA GLU A 134 8.46 -18.41 4.97
C GLU A 134 8.83 -17.88 3.58
N TYR A 135 7.84 -17.56 2.74
CA TYR A 135 8.04 -17.25 1.32
C TYR A 135 7.75 -15.79 0.93
N GLU A 136 6.92 -15.08 1.70
CA GLU A 136 6.44 -13.73 1.31
C GLU A 136 6.93 -12.60 2.21
N PHE A 137 7.32 -12.86 3.45
CA PHE A 137 7.64 -11.77 4.40
C PHE A 137 8.98 -11.09 4.13
N TYR A 138 10.02 -11.86 3.85
CA TYR A 138 11.40 -11.38 3.77
C TYR A 138 12.07 -11.82 2.48
N TYR A 139 12.95 -10.96 1.96
CA TYR A 139 13.89 -11.37 0.92
C TYR A 139 14.86 -12.43 1.46
N LYS A 140 15.36 -13.29 0.59
CA LYS A 140 16.40 -14.27 0.93
C LYS A 140 17.71 -13.84 0.29
N THR A 141 18.80 -13.96 1.04
CA THR A 141 20.16 -13.82 0.51
C THR A 141 20.47 -14.96 -0.45
N ASP A 142 21.57 -14.85 -1.21
CA ASP A 142 22.06 -15.94 -2.09
C ASP A 142 22.29 -17.26 -1.34
N LYS A 143 22.48 -17.19 -0.01
CA LYS A 143 22.63 -18.34 0.89
C LYS A 143 21.30 -18.85 1.46
N GLY A 144 20.16 -18.37 0.95
CA GLY A 144 18.81 -18.74 1.37
C GLY A 144 18.36 -18.19 2.72
N LYS A 145 19.18 -17.39 3.42
CA LYS A 145 18.83 -16.83 4.73
C LYS A 145 17.91 -15.61 4.61
N PRO A 146 16.85 -15.48 5.44
CA PRO A 146 15.93 -14.36 5.39
C PRO A 146 16.59 -13.05 5.87
N MET A 147 16.36 -11.97 5.14
CA MET A 147 16.82 -10.62 5.45
C MET A 147 15.74 -9.87 6.23
N LYS A 148 15.89 -9.79 7.56
CA LYS A 148 14.90 -9.16 8.44
C LYS A 148 14.95 -7.62 8.46
N GLU A 149 15.94 -7.02 7.80
CA GLU A 149 16.11 -5.56 7.73
C GLU A 149 15.03 -4.89 6.86
N ILE A 150 14.37 -5.65 5.98
CA ILE A 150 13.38 -5.13 5.03
C ILE A 150 12.32 -6.17 4.71
N THR A 151 11.05 -5.74 4.70
CA THR A 151 9.94 -6.57 4.23
C THR A 151 9.90 -6.63 2.70
N LYS A 152 9.57 -7.81 2.19
CA LYS A 152 9.36 -8.05 0.74
C LYS A 152 8.02 -7.48 0.25
N PHE A 153 7.02 -7.40 1.12
CA PHE A 153 5.71 -6.83 0.83
C PHE A 153 5.56 -5.40 1.36
N ASN A 154 4.56 -4.70 0.82
CA ASN A 154 4.22 -3.33 1.17
C ASN A 154 2.95 -3.26 2.04
N VAL A 155 1.93 -4.04 1.69
CA VAL A 155 0.61 -4.06 2.34
C VAL A 155 0.29 -5.46 2.81
#